data_AF-A0A941J3M7-F1
#
_entry.id   AF-A0A941J3M7-F1
#
_cell.length_a   1.000
_cell.length_b   1.000
_cell.length_c   1.000
_cell.angle_alpha   90.00
_cell.angle_beta   90.00
_cell.angle_gamma   90.00
#
_symmetry.space_group_name_H-M   'P 1'
#
loop_
_entity.id
_entity.type
_entity.pdbx_description
1 polymer ?
#
loop_
_entity_poly.entity_id
_entity_poly.type
_entity_poly.pdbx_seq_one_letter_code
_entity_poly.pdbx_strand_id
1 'polypeptide(L)' 'MHTVSSQETVESIAAIYDISTEQLMDMNGLPDGKLYIGQKLTIQTAYTPSNYQWSERETNWELCENFYRI' A
#
# COMPACT_ATOMS: atom_id res chain seq x y z
N MET A 1 10.09 0.27 3.58
CA MET A 1 11.12 1.11 2.94
C MET A 1 11.44 0.51 1.58
N HIS A 2 11.32 1.29 0.51
CA HIS A 2 11.52 0.87 -0.88
C HIS A 2 12.73 1.58 -1.49
N THR A 3 13.46 0.94 -2.41
CA THR A 3 14.57 1.57 -3.13
C THR A 3 14.23 1.64 -4.61
N VAL A 4 14.24 2.86 -5.17
CA VAL A 4 13.85 3.11 -6.57
C VAL A 4 14.84 2.46 -7.53
N SER A 5 14.31 1.62 -8.42
CA SER A 5 15.06 0.95 -9.49
C SER A 5 14.98 1.73 -10.81
N SER A 6 15.87 1.39 -11.75
CA SER A 6 15.80 1.96 -13.10
C SER A 6 14.49 1.56 -13.75
N GLN A 7 13.71 2.57 -14.19
CA GLN A 7 12.38 2.47 -14.83
C GLN A 7 11.17 2.45 -13.88
N GLU A 8 11.35 2.61 -12.56
CA GLU A 8 10.20 2.82 -11.66
C GLU A 8 9.76 4.29 -11.66
N THR A 9 8.44 4.50 -11.58
CA THR A 9 7.81 5.82 -11.48
C THR A 9 7.05 5.94 -10.16
N VAL A 10 6.67 7.16 -9.78
CA VAL A 10 5.82 7.41 -8.59
C VAL A 10 4.53 6.61 -8.71
N GLU A 11 3.94 6.56 -9.89
CA GLU A 11 2.72 5.81 -10.19
C GLU A 11 2.90 4.31 -10.01
N SER A 12 3.97 3.71 -10.56
CA SER A 12 4.20 2.27 -10.44
C SER A 12 4.45 1.86 -8.99
N ILE A 13 5.20 2.67 -8.24
CA ILE A 13 5.50 2.40 -6.82
C ILE A 13 4.23 2.58 -5.98
N ALA A 14 3.46 3.64 -6.21
CA ALA A 14 2.20 3.88 -5.52
C ALA A 14 1.21 2.71 -5.73
N ALA A 15 1.10 2.21 -6.96
CA ALA A 15 0.28 1.04 -7.30
C ALA A 15 0.74 -0.26 -6.61
N ILE A 16 2.06 -0.49 -6.49
CA ILE A 16 2.60 -1.66 -5.79
C ILE A 16 2.18 -1.68 -4.31
N TYR A 17 2.10 -0.51 -3.69
CA TYR A 17 1.79 -0.37 -2.27
C TYR A 17 0.33 0.01 -1.98
N ASP A 18 -0.53 0.04 -3.00
CA ASP A 18 -1.95 0.44 -2.91
C ASP A 18 -2.15 1.78 -2.16
N ILE A 19 -1.27 2.74 -2.45
CA ILE A 19 -1.35 4.12 -1.94
C ILE A 19 -1.52 5.08 -3.11
N SER A 20 -2.02 6.29 -2.82
CA SER A 20 -2.03 7.35 -3.84
C SER A 20 -0.62 7.90 -4.09
N THR A 21 -0.41 8.42 -5.30
CA THR A 21 0.84 9.12 -5.66
C THR A 21 1.06 10.34 -4.76
N GLU A 22 0.00 11.07 -4.41
CA GLU A 22 0.04 12.21 -3.48
C GLU A 22 0.52 11.78 -2.10
N GLN A 23 -0.04 10.71 -1.51
CA GLN A 23 0.44 10.15 -0.25
C GLN A 23 1.91 9.75 -0.31
N LEU A 24 2.34 9.09 -1.40
CA LEU A 24 3.74 8.73 -1.58
C LEU A 24 4.65 9.96 -1.63
N MET A 25 4.22 11.02 -2.33
CA MET A 25 4.95 12.27 -2.47
C MET A 25 5.02 13.04 -1.15
N ASP A 26 3.91 13.16 -0.43
CA ASP A 26 3.82 13.87 0.85
C ASP A 26 4.69 13.20 1.92
N MET A 27 4.65 11.87 2.01
CA MET A 27 5.46 11.10 2.96
C MET A 27 6.97 11.24 2.71
N ASN A 28 7.37 11.49 1.46
CA ASN A 28 8.77 11.54 1.04
C ASN A 28 9.26 12.95 0.66
N GLY A 29 8.40 13.97 0.80
CA GLY A 29 8.71 15.35 0.45
C GLY A 29 9.09 15.53 -1.03
N LEU A 30 8.28 14.99 -1.94
CA LEU A 30 8.52 15.02 -3.39
C LEU A 30 7.58 16.01 -4.11
N PRO A 31 7.87 17.32 -4.09
CA PRO A 31 6.96 18.34 -4.65
C PRO A 31 6.76 18.24 -6.17
N ASP A 32 7.75 17.70 -6.89
CA ASP A 32 7.71 17.54 -8.34
C ASP A 32 7.44 16.09 -8.79
N GLY A 33 7.26 15.15 -7.85
CA GLY A 33 7.17 13.72 -8.17
C GLY A 33 8.42 13.14 -8.87
N LYS A 34 9.57 13.82 -8.82
CA LYS A 34 10.83 13.34 -9.41
C LYS A 34 11.45 12.27 -8.52
N LEU A 35 11.75 11.13 -9.11
CA LEU A 35 12.46 10.03 -8.48
C LEU A 35 13.85 9.86 -9.08
N TYR A 36 14.81 9.55 -8.22
CA TYR A 36 16.17 9.22 -8.62
C TYR A 36 16.46 7.73 -8.40
N ILE A 37 17.22 7.13 -9.30
CA ILE A 37 17.63 5.73 -9.16
C ILE A 37 18.46 5.58 -7.88
N GLY A 38 18.14 4.58 -7.06
CA GLY A 38 18.77 4.34 -5.75
C GLY A 38 18.20 5.20 -4.62
N GLN A 39 17.22 6.06 -4.90
CA GLN A 39 16.52 6.82 -3.87
C GLN A 39 15.74 5.89 -2.95
N LYS A 40 15.79 6.18 -1.65
CA LYS A 40 15.07 5.44 -0.62
C LYS A 40 13.75 6.14 -0.34
N LEU A 41 12.65 5.41 -0.50
CA LEU A 41 11.32 5.87 -0.20
C LEU A 41 10.79 5.23 1.08
N THR A 42 10.31 6.07 1.97
CA THR A 42 9.52 5.70 3.14
C THR A 42 8.11 5.42 2.67
N ILE A 43 7.69 4.18 2.82
CA ILE A 43 6.32 3.75 2.56
C ILE A 43 5.69 3.46 3.92
N GLN A 44 4.76 4.30 4.34
CA GLN A 44 3.92 4.05 5.51
C GLN A 44 2.56 3.58 4.99
N THR A 45 2.45 2.28 4.69
CA THR A 45 1.13 1.68 4.53
C THR A 45 0.54 1.61 5.93
N ALA A 46 -0.44 2.47 6.22
CA ALA A 46 -1.44 2.06 7.20
C ALA A 46 -2.06 0.82 6.56
N TYR A 47 -1.79 -0.37 7.11
CA TYR A 47 -2.59 -1.55 6.82
C TYR A 47 -4.01 -1.25 7.31
N THR A 48 -4.75 -0.44 6.58
CA THR A 48 -6.19 -0.60 6.50
C THR A 48 -6.34 -1.78 5.56
N PRO A 49 -6.63 -3.01 6.05
CA PRO A 49 -7.18 -4.01 5.16
C PRO A 49 -8.31 -3.29 4.45
N SER A 50 -8.16 -3.10 3.13
CA SER A 50 -9.19 -2.48 2.31
C SER A 50 -10.46 -3.17 2.75
N ASN A 51 -11.41 -2.36 3.20
CA ASN A 51 -12.71 -2.85 3.62
C ASN A 51 -13.13 -3.83 2.54
N TYR A 52 -13.13 -5.08 2.95
CA TYR A 52 -13.51 -6.19 2.15
C TYR A 52 -14.97 -5.88 1.77
N GLN A 53 -15.21 -5.17 0.66
CA GLN A 53 -16.50 -5.03 0.00
C GLN A 53 -16.75 -6.36 -0.70
N TRP A 54 -16.85 -7.41 0.12
CA TRP A 54 -17.62 -8.58 -0.22
C TRP A 54 -19.03 -8.03 -0.25
N SER A 55 -19.65 -8.04 -1.43
CA SER A 55 -21.09 -7.85 -1.49
C SER A 55 -21.68 -8.86 -0.50
N GLU A 56 -22.46 -8.38 0.47
CA GLU A 56 -23.06 -9.15 1.56
C GLU A 56 -24.02 -10.23 1.03
N ARG A 57 -23.48 -11.28 0.41
CA ARG A 57 -24.22 -12.45 -0.05
C ARG A 57 -23.39 -13.73 0.00
N GLU A 58 -22.50 -13.85 0.98
CA GLU A 58 -22.43 -15.06 1.80
C GLU A 58 -21.30 -14.99 2.85
N THR A 59 -21.73 -15.08 4.11
CA THR A 59 -20.98 -15.55 5.29
C THR A 59 -20.14 -14.56 6.12
N ASN A 60 -20.88 -13.76 6.89
CA ASN A 60 -20.75 -13.56 8.35
C ASN A 60 -19.50 -14.19 9.04
N TRP A 61 -18.65 -13.34 9.62
CA TRP A 61 -17.34 -13.66 10.20
C TRP A 61 -17.32 -14.39 11.56
N GLU A 62 -18.23 -15.33 11.81
CA GLU A 62 -18.18 -16.13 13.05
C GLU A 62 -17.16 -17.29 13.03
N LEU A 63 -16.39 -17.47 11.95
CA LEU A 63 -15.45 -18.60 11.83
C LEU A 63 -13.96 -18.24 11.84
N CYS A 64 -13.58 -16.98 12.12
CA CYS A 64 -12.16 -16.61 12.24
C CYS A 64 -11.60 -16.73 13.67
N GLU A 65 -12.41 -16.62 14.73
CA GLU A 65 -11.91 -16.83 16.10
C GLU A 65 -11.80 -18.31 16.51
N ASN A 66 -12.37 -19.24 15.73
CA ASN A 66 -12.38 -20.67 16.08
C ASN A 66 -11.27 -21.51 15.43
N PHE A 67 -10.38 -20.92 14.61
CA PHE A 67 -9.30 -21.68 13.97
C PHE A 67 -7.96 -21.65 14.75
N TYR A 68 -7.87 -20.89 15.85
CA TYR A 68 -6.73 -20.93 16.79
C TYR A 68 -7.03 -21.66 18.11
N ARG A 69 -8.13 -22.39 18.17
CA ARG A 69 -8.37 -23.46 19.14
C ARG A 69 -8.84 -24.67 18.35
N ILE A 70 -7.94 -25.55 17.89
CA ILE A 70 -7.61 -26.88 18.46
C ILE A 70 -6.29 -27.34 17.84
#